data_AF-A0A3N5FL48-F1
#
_entry.id   AF-A0A3N5FL48-F1
#
_cell.length_a   1.000
_cell.length_b   1.000
_cell.length_c   1.000
_cell.angle_alpha   90.00
_cell.angle_beta   90.00
_cell.angle_gamma   90.00
#
_symmetry.space_group_name_H-M   'P 1'
#
loop_
_entity.id
_entity.type
_entity.pdbx_description
1 polymer ?
#
loop_
_entity_poly.entity_id
_entity_poly.type
_entity_poly.pdbx_seq_one_letter_code
_entity_poly.pdbx_strand_id
1 'polypeptide(L)'
;MRRTLFALGTERSTGTSAHVDALARAVPGVVVRRADAEIIPPLSDYDAFWRKEIPFLFLSCAHGRRYHTPQDTPDWLDWAKMEATAKWLERFVRETCARPEPRIAWAPGARDDASTLRSLIEIARSLSDVMPQAVEGAAAASALLAACGKDGKLPESRRAQLQMLAQLLEQGLA
;
A
#
# COMPACT_ATOMS: atom_id res chain seq x y z
N MET A 1 4.13 -11.64 -2.63
CA MET A 1 3.89 -10.63 -3.69
C MET A 1 2.63 -10.85 -4.53
N ARG A 2 2.45 -11.99 -5.24
CA ARG A 2 1.36 -12.17 -6.23
C ARG A 2 -0.04 -11.72 -5.76
N ARG A 3 -0.44 -12.06 -4.53
CA ARG A 3 -1.75 -11.68 -3.96
C ARG A 3 -1.80 -10.29 -3.30
N THR A 4 -0.68 -9.60 -3.15
CA THR A 4 -0.66 -8.28 -2.49
C THR A 4 -1.31 -7.22 -3.39
N LEU A 5 -2.13 -6.37 -2.78
CA LEU A 5 -2.61 -5.12 -3.34
C LEU A 5 -2.34 -4.01 -2.31
N PHE A 6 -1.65 -2.95 -2.72
CA PHE A 6 -1.39 -1.82 -1.84
C PHE A 6 -2.58 -0.87 -1.81
N ALA A 7 -2.88 -0.34 -0.62
CA ALA A 7 -3.89 0.67 -0.37
C ALA A 7 -3.20 1.93 0.18
N LEU A 8 -3.21 3.00 -0.61
CA LEU A 8 -2.61 4.28 -0.27
C LEU A 8 -3.68 5.35 -0.03
N GLY A 9 -3.37 6.34 0.81
CA GLY A 9 -4.28 7.45 1.14
C GLY A 9 -5.25 7.15 2.29
N THR A 10 -5.20 5.94 2.84
CA THR A 10 -6.03 5.55 4.00
C THR A 10 -5.73 6.41 5.22
N GLU A 11 -4.48 6.82 5.40
CA GLU A 11 -3.99 7.68 6.47
C GLU A 11 -4.56 9.09 6.37
N ARG A 12 -4.97 9.52 5.18
CA ARG A 12 -5.59 10.83 4.93
C ARG A 12 -7.09 10.85 5.12
N SER A 13 -7.68 9.72 5.50
CA SER A 13 -9.12 9.50 5.42
C SER A 13 -9.62 8.90 6.74
N THR A 14 -10.27 9.69 7.61
CA THR A 14 -10.63 9.26 8.97
C THR A 14 -11.43 7.94 9.00
N GLY A 15 -10.94 6.97 9.76
CA GLY A 15 -11.53 5.64 9.91
C GLY A 15 -11.26 4.67 8.75
N THR A 16 -10.69 5.15 7.64
CA THR A 16 -10.47 4.32 6.44
C THR A 16 -9.39 3.28 6.66
N SER A 17 -8.31 3.61 7.38
CA SER A 17 -7.27 2.62 7.69
C SER A 17 -7.80 1.41 8.46
N ALA A 18 -8.64 1.64 9.48
CA ALA A 18 -9.26 0.57 10.26
C ALA A 18 -10.21 -0.27 9.40
N HIS A 19 -10.94 0.37 8.49
CA HIS A 19 -11.84 -0.32 7.57
C HIS A 19 -11.08 -1.21 6.59
N VAL A 20 -9.98 -0.71 6.01
CA VAL A 20 -9.08 -1.51 5.16
C VAL A 20 -8.47 -2.67 5.93
N ASP A 21 -8.03 -2.47 7.17
CA ASP A 21 -7.47 -3.54 8.01
C ASP A 21 -8.51 -4.65 8.28
N ALA A 22 -9.75 -4.28 8.57
CA ALA A 22 -10.85 -5.24 8.78
C ALA A 22 -11.15 -6.06 7.51
N LEU A 23 -10.99 -5.47 6.33
CA LEU A 23 -11.23 -6.12 5.04
C LEU A 23 -9.98 -6.74 4.42
N ALA A 24 -8.79 -6.60 5.04
CA ALA A 24 -7.50 -6.90 4.41
C ALA A 24 -7.40 -8.29 3.76
N ARG A 25 -8.12 -9.27 4.30
CA ARG A 25 -8.16 -10.68 3.82
C ARG A 25 -9.58 -11.18 3.57
N ALA A 26 -10.55 -10.28 3.45
CA ALA A 26 -11.96 -10.62 3.34
C ALA A 26 -12.34 -11.33 2.03
N VAL A 27 -11.51 -11.21 1.00
CA VAL A 27 -11.71 -11.84 -0.31
C VAL A 27 -10.52 -12.76 -0.61
N PRO A 28 -10.75 -14.09 -0.79
CA PRO A 28 -9.70 -15.00 -1.21
C PRO A 28 -9.08 -14.56 -2.55
N GLY A 29 -7.75 -14.71 -2.66
CA GLY A 29 -7.01 -14.32 -3.87
C GLY A 29 -6.32 -12.96 -3.79
N VAL A 30 -6.73 -12.10 -2.86
CA VAL A 30 -6.08 -10.80 -2.62
C VAL A 30 -5.81 -10.57 -1.12
N VAL A 31 -4.72 -9.87 -0.82
CA VAL A 31 -4.40 -9.36 0.51
C VAL A 31 -4.13 -7.87 0.37
N VAL A 32 -5.03 -7.04 0.88
CA VAL A 32 -4.87 -5.59 0.85
C VAL A 32 -3.97 -5.15 1.99
N ARG A 33 -2.98 -4.32 1.68
CA ARG A 33 -1.94 -3.88 2.60
C ARG A 33 -1.82 -2.36 2.52
N ARG A 34 -1.86 -1.69 3.67
CA ARG A 34 -1.68 -0.23 3.71
C ARG A 34 -0.25 0.17 3.41
N ALA A 35 -0.13 1.29 2.72
CA ALA A 35 1.12 1.98 2.41
C ALA A 35 0.83 3.48 2.42
N ASP A 36 1.71 4.27 3.05
CA ASP A 36 1.58 5.71 3.13
C ASP A 36 1.68 6.34 1.72
N ALA A 37 0.80 7.27 1.38
CA ALA A 37 0.73 7.83 0.03
C ALA A 37 1.97 8.63 -0.37
N GLU A 38 2.80 9.09 0.57
CA GLU A 38 4.03 9.86 0.31
C GLU A 38 5.27 8.98 0.07
N ILE A 39 5.16 7.64 0.16
CA ILE A 39 6.30 6.76 -0.14
C ILE A 39 6.51 6.57 -1.65
N ILE A 40 5.46 6.83 -2.43
CA ILE A 40 5.53 6.89 -3.88
C ILE A 40 5.27 8.35 -4.31
N PRO A 41 5.96 8.85 -5.36
CA PRO A 41 5.57 10.11 -5.96
C PRO A 41 4.10 10.08 -6.42
N PRO A 42 3.39 11.22 -6.45
CA PRO A 42 2.03 11.29 -6.98
C PRO A 42 2.04 11.00 -8.49
N LEU A 43 1.67 9.76 -8.86
CA LEU A 43 1.81 9.23 -10.21
C LEU A 43 0.47 8.84 -10.86
N SER A 44 -0.67 9.14 -10.22
CA SER A 44 -2.00 8.78 -10.72
C SER A 44 -3.05 9.83 -10.33
N ASP A 45 -4.30 9.64 -10.75
CA ASP A 45 -5.38 10.64 -10.68
C ASP A 45 -5.73 11.09 -9.26
N TYR A 46 -5.35 10.31 -8.24
CA TYR A 46 -5.57 10.66 -6.84
C TYR A 46 -4.84 11.95 -6.41
N ASP A 47 -3.81 12.40 -7.14
CA ASP A 47 -3.10 13.66 -6.86
C ASP A 47 -4.06 14.87 -6.85
N ALA A 48 -5.01 14.91 -7.78
CA ALA A 48 -5.99 15.99 -7.83
C ALA A 48 -6.90 16.03 -6.59
N PHE A 49 -7.23 14.86 -6.04
CA PHE A 49 -8.00 14.72 -4.80
C PHE A 49 -7.17 15.12 -3.59
N TRP A 50 -5.92 14.65 -3.52
CA TRP A 50 -4.98 15.01 -2.47
C TRP A 50 -4.78 16.52 -2.38
N ARG A 51 -4.45 17.18 -3.49
CA ARG A 51 -4.22 18.65 -3.53
C ARG A 51 -5.44 19.47 -3.11
N LYS A 52 -6.64 18.88 -3.20
CA LYS A 52 -7.91 19.49 -2.78
C LYS A 52 -8.37 19.02 -1.39
N GLU A 53 -7.54 18.29 -0.66
CA GLU A 53 -7.85 17.74 0.66
C GLU A 53 -9.12 16.87 0.64
N ILE A 54 -9.30 16.12 -0.44
CA ILE A 54 -10.39 15.17 -0.58
C ILE A 54 -9.87 13.77 -0.21
N PRO A 55 -10.50 13.08 0.75
CA PRO A 55 -10.17 11.70 1.09
C PRO A 55 -10.15 10.80 -0.13
N PHE A 56 -9.15 9.93 -0.22
CA PHE A 56 -8.98 9.01 -1.33
C PHE A 56 -8.46 7.65 -0.85
N LEU A 57 -8.71 6.64 -1.68
CA LEU A 57 -8.06 5.34 -1.59
C LEU A 57 -7.50 5.04 -2.98
N PHE A 58 -6.18 4.88 -3.07
CA PHE A 58 -5.53 4.43 -4.29
C PHE A 58 -5.09 2.97 -4.12
N LEU A 59 -5.54 2.09 -5.02
CA LEU A 59 -5.18 0.68 -5.04
C LEU A 59 -4.12 0.43 -6.12
N SER A 60 -3.00 -0.18 -5.75
CA SER A 60 -1.89 -0.43 -6.68
C SER A 60 -1.27 -1.81 -6.52
N CYS A 61 -0.91 -2.43 -7.64
CA CYS A 61 -0.09 -3.65 -7.66
C CYS A 61 1.42 -3.35 -7.73
N ALA A 62 1.82 -2.06 -7.62
CA ALA A 62 3.14 -1.54 -8.00
C ALA A 62 3.41 -1.70 -9.52
N HIS A 63 4.56 -1.23 -9.98
CA HIS A 63 4.94 -1.35 -11.39
C HIS A 63 5.55 -2.72 -11.67
N GLY A 64 5.11 -3.38 -12.73
CA GLY A 64 5.76 -4.57 -13.27
C GLY A 64 6.77 -4.21 -14.36
N ARG A 65 7.67 -5.15 -14.71
CA ARG A 65 8.68 -4.99 -15.79
C ARG A 65 8.16 -4.49 -17.13
N ARG A 66 6.89 -4.74 -17.43
CA ARG A 66 6.26 -4.48 -18.73
C ARG A 66 5.51 -3.15 -18.75
N TYR A 67 5.42 -2.46 -17.61
CA TYR A 67 4.77 -1.16 -17.51
C TYR A 67 5.39 -0.18 -18.51
N HIS A 68 4.56 0.53 -19.27
CA HIS A 68 4.98 1.46 -20.32
C HIS A 68 5.84 0.83 -21.43
N THR A 69 5.70 -0.46 -21.69
CA THR A 69 6.32 -1.12 -22.85
C THR A 69 5.27 -1.72 -23.77
N PRO A 70 5.59 -1.95 -25.07
CA PRO A 70 4.68 -2.65 -25.98
C PRO A 70 4.34 -4.09 -25.56
N GLN A 71 5.05 -4.65 -24.57
CA GLN A 71 4.79 -5.98 -24.03
C GLN A 71 3.71 -5.97 -22.92
N ASP A 72 3.20 -4.79 -22.52
CA ASP A 72 2.04 -4.67 -21.65
C ASP A 72 0.77 -5.14 -22.38
N THR A 73 0.61 -6.45 -22.40
CA THR A 73 -0.40 -7.18 -23.18
C THR A 73 -1.24 -8.04 -22.26
N PRO A 74 -2.48 -8.39 -22.64
CA PRO A 74 -3.38 -9.18 -21.80
C PRO A 74 -2.81 -10.53 -21.34
N ASP A 75 -1.84 -11.09 -22.06
CA ASP A 75 -1.19 -12.37 -21.76
C ASP A 75 -0.49 -12.40 -20.39
N TRP A 76 -0.20 -11.22 -19.81
CA TRP A 76 0.48 -11.09 -18.53
C TRP A 76 -0.45 -10.74 -17.37
N LEU A 77 -1.76 -10.59 -17.63
CA LEU A 77 -2.74 -10.27 -16.60
C LEU A 77 -3.05 -11.48 -15.71
N ASP A 78 -3.05 -11.26 -14.39
CA ASP A 78 -3.57 -12.21 -13.43
C ASP A 78 -5.07 -11.99 -13.26
N TRP A 79 -5.86 -12.62 -14.16
CA TRP A 79 -7.31 -12.48 -14.20
C TRP A 79 -7.99 -12.85 -12.87
N ALA A 80 -7.50 -13.89 -12.20
CA ALA A 80 -8.05 -14.33 -10.92
C ALA A 80 -7.82 -13.28 -9.82
N LYS A 81 -6.63 -12.65 -9.78
CA LYS A 81 -6.36 -11.54 -8.87
C LYS A 81 -7.19 -10.31 -9.21
N MET A 82 -7.37 -9.98 -10.49
CA MET A 82 -8.23 -8.86 -10.91
C MET A 82 -9.67 -9.04 -10.45
N GLU A 83 -10.23 -10.26 -10.62
CA GLU A 83 -11.57 -10.58 -10.12
C GLU A 83 -11.66 -10.45 -8.60
N ALA A 84 -10.69 -11.00 -7.86
CA ALA A 84 -10.63 -10.87 -6.40
C ALA A 84 -10.52 -9.40 -5.96
N THR A 85 -9.77 -8.58 -6.71
CA THR A 85 -9.60 -7.15 -6.46
C THR A 85 -10.91 -6.40 -6.70
N ALA A 86 -11.63 -6.71 -7.78
CA ALA A 86 -12.94 -6.12 -8.06
C ALA A 86 -13.96 -6.45 -6.96
N LYS A 87 -14.02 -7.71 -6.51
CA LYS A 87 -14.87 -8.13 -5.38
C LYS A 87 -14.51 -7.41 -4.08
N TRP A 88 -13.21 -7.25 -3.80
CA TRP A 88 -12.77 -6.53 -2.61
C TRP A 88 -13.16 -5.04 -2.67
N LEU A 89 -12.93 -4.40 -3.82
CA LEU A 89 -13.25 -2.99 -4.02
C LEU A 89 -14.76 -2.74 -3.93
N GLU A 90 -15.57 -3.58 -4.56
CA GLU A 90 -17.03 -3.51 -4.48
C GLU A 90 -17.51 -3.56 -3.03
N ARG A 91 -17.00 -4.53 -2.25
CA ARG A 91 -17.33 -4.66 -0.84
C ARG A 91 -16.89 -3.43 -0.02
N PHE A 92 -15.65 -2.97 -0.23
CA PHE A 92 -15.14 -1.77 0.45
C PHE A 92 -15.99 -0.53 0.16
N VAL A 93 -16.37 -0.32 -1.11
CA VAL A 93 -17.23 0.81 -1.50
C VAL A 93 -18.62 0.67 -0.86
N ARG A 94 -19.23 -0.51 -0.92
CA ARG A 94 -20.54 -0.77 -0.32
C ARG A 94 -20.54 -0.51 1.19
N GLU A 95 -19.56 -1.06 1.91
CA GLU A 95 -19.44 -0.87 3.36
C GLU A 95 -19.12 0.59 3.69
N THR A 96 -18.28 1.27 2.89
CA THR A 96 -17.99 2.70 3.05
C THR A 96 -19.24 3.57 2.88
N CYS A 97 -20.06 3.31 1.86
CA CYS A 97 -21.31 4.03 1.63
C CYS A 97 -22.38 3.74 2.69
N ALA A 98 -22.30 2.60 3.36
CA ALA A 98 -23.22 2.22 4.44
C ALA A 98 -22.80 2.77 5.82
N ARG A 99 -21.65 3.46 5.92
CA ARG A 99 -21.20 4.05 7.18
C ARG A 99 -22.20 5.12 7.67
N PRO A 100 -22.37 5.26 8.99
CA PRO A 100 -23.26 6.26 9.55
C PRO A 100 -22.71 7.68 9.39
N GLU A 101 -21.40 7.85 9.21
CA GLU A 101 -20.81 9.17 8.99
C GLU A 101 -21.20 9.71 7.60
N PRO A 102 -21.79 10.92 7.50
CA PRO A 102 -22.26 11.46 6.24
C PRO A 102 -21.12 11.83 5.27
N ARG A 103 -19.91 12.05 5.81
CA ARG A 103 -18.71 12.34 5.04
C ARG A 103 -17.48 11.83 5.77
N ILE A 104 -16.56 11.21 5.05
CA ILE A 104 -15.22 10.90 5.55
C ILE A 104 -14.43 12.22 5.64
N ALA A 105 -13.86 12.49 6.79
CA ALA A 105 -13.02 13.67 7.00
C ALA A 105 -11.60 13.46 6.46
N TRP A 106 -11.01 14.53 5.93
CA TRP A 106 -9.59 14.59 5.59
C TRP A 106 -8.75 14.69 6.86
N ALA A 107 -7.62 13.98 6.89
CA ALA A 107 -6.66 14.02 7.98
C ALA A 107 -5.35 14.71 7.52
N PRO A 108 -5.18 16.02 7.81
CA PRO A 108 -4.02 16.78 7.36
C PRO A 108 -2.74 16.32 8.09
N GLY A 109 -1.64 16.17 7.34
CA GLY A 109 -0.34 15.76 7.88
C GLY A 109 -0.30 14.36 8.53
N ALA A 110 -1.36 13.55 8.34
CA ALA A 110 -1.37 12.17 8.79
C ALA A 110 -0.38 11.34 7.97
N ARG A 111 0.32 10.44 8.66
CA ARG A 111 1.32 9.53 8.09
C ARG A 111 1.14 8.15 8.68
N ASP A 112 1.56 7.15 7.93
CA ASP A 112 1.39 5.74 8.26
C ASP A 112 2.66 4.92 7.96
N ASP A 113 3.80 5.46 8.40
CA ASP A 113 5.12 4.85 8.22
C ASP A 113 5.17 3.44 8.82
N ALA A 114 4.66 3.26 10.04
CA ALA A 114 4.69 1.97 10.72
C ALA A 114 3.89 0.87 9.98
N SER A 115 2.74 1.20 9.40
CA SER A 115 1.97 0.19 8.65
C SER A 115 2.60 -0.09 7.30
N THR A 116 3.18 0.92 6.65
CA THR A 116 4.02 0.72 5.47
C THR A 116 5.15 -0.25 5.77
N LEU A 117 5.91 -0.02 6.83
CA LEU A 117 7.03 -0.87 7.24
C LEU A 117 6.58 -2.29 7.55
N ARG A 118 5.45 -2.48 8.26
CA ARG A 118 4.86 -3.80 8.46
C ARG A 118 4.51 -4.49 7.15
N SER A 119 3.93 -3.76 6.19
CA SER A 119 3.65 -4.28 4.85
C SER A 119 4.92 -4.71 4.13
N LEU A 120 5.99 -3.91 4.19
CA LEU A 120 7.29 -4.25 3.58
C LEU A 120 7.94 -5.46 4.24
N ILE A 121 7.92 -5.57 5.57
CA ILE A 121 8.44 -6.75 6.31
C ILE A 121 7.74 -8.02 5.85
N GLU A 122 6.40 -8.00 5.81
CA GLU A 122 5.60 -9.16 5.41
C GLU A 122 5.86 -9.58 3.96
N ILE A 123 6.06 -8.61 3.08
CA ILE A 123 6.38 -8.85 1.67
C ILE A 123 7.77 -9.44 1.55
N ALA A 124 8.76 -8.84 2.19
CA ALA A 124 10.15 -9.28 2.17
C ALA A 124 10.30 -10.70 2.75
N ARG A 125 9.63 -11.00 3.87
CA ARG A 125 9.55 -12.36 4.41
C ARG A 125 8.92 -13.36 3.44
N SER A 126 7.90 -12.97 2.67
CA SER A 126 7.31 -13.86 1.66
C SER A 126 8.22 -14.16 0.47
N LEU A 127 9.35 -13.45 0.37
CA LEU A 127 10.32 -13.55 -0.71
C LEU A 127 11.67 -14.10 -0.24
N SER A 128 11.86 -14.34 1.06
CA SER A 128 13.18 -14.73 1.63
C SER A 128 13.74 -16.00 1.00
N ASP A 129 12.87 -16.94 0.64
CA ASP A 129 13.28 -18.25 0.12
C ASP A 129 13.76 -18.18 -1.34
N VAL A 130 13.39 -17.11 -2.05
CA VAL A 130 13.70 -16.92 -3.49
C VAL A 130 14.63 -15.74 -3.74
N MET A 131 14.78 -14.83 -2.78
CA MET A 131 15.57 -13.62 -2.88
C MET A 131 16.33 -13.39 -1.56
N PRO A 132 17.62 -13.76 -1.48
CA PRO A 132 18.43 -13.52 -0.28
C PRO A 132 18.43 -12.05 0.18
N GLN A 133 18.39 -11.10 -0.75
CA GLN A 133 18.32 -9.66 -0.45
C GLN A 133 17.02 -9.27 0.28
N ALA A 134 15.96 -10.08 0.20
CA ALA A 134 14.72 -9.84 0.93
C ALA A 134 14.88 -10.06 2.44
N VAL A 135 15.84 -10.87 2.88
CA VAL A 135 16.16 -11.03 4.31
C VAL A 135 16.73 -9.73 4.87
N GLU A 136 17.68 -9.12 4.16
CA GLU A 136 18.26 -7.83 4.52
C GLU A 136 17.20 -6.72 4.48
N GLY A 137 16.34 -6.71 3.46
CA GLY A 137 15.22 -5.79 3.36
C GLY A 137 14.23 -5.89 4.53
N ALA A 138 13.91 -7.12 4.97
CA ALA A 138 13.06 -7.34 6.14
C ALA A 138 13.72 -6.85 7.45
N ALA A 139 15.03 -7.06 7.60
CA ALA A 139 15.80 -6.58 8.74
C ALA A 139 15.85 -5.05 8.79
N ALA A 140 16.12 -4.40 7.65
CA ALA A 140 16.13 -2.95 7.52
C ALA A 140 14.75 -2.34 7.83
N ALA A 141 13.67 -2.92 7.29
CA ALA A 141 12.30 -2.49 7.59
C ALA A 141 11.97 -2.65 9.09
N SER A 142 12.43 -3.74 9.72
CA SER A 142 12.22 -3.97 11.16
C SER A 142 12.97 -2.96 12.02
N ALA A 143 14.19 -2.58 11.64
CA ALA A 143 14.97 -1.55 12.34
C ALA A 143 14.32 -0.16 12.23
N LEU A 144 13.76 0.18 11.06
CA LEU A 144 12.97 1.40 10.89
C LEU A 144 11.68 1.37 11.70
N LEU A 145 10.99 0.22 11.73
CA LEU A 145 9.75 0.08 12.50
C LEU A 145 10.00 0.28 14.00
N ALA A 146 11.10 -0.24 14.52
CA ALA A 146 11.52 -0.03 15.91
C ALA A 146 11.87 1.43 16.22
N ALA A 147 12.21 2.23 15.21
CA ALA A 147 12.48 3.67 15.36
C ALA A 147 11.22 4.55 15.27
N CYS A 148 10.05 3.99 14.99
CA CYS A 148 8.80 4.73 14.94
C CYS A 148 8.38 5.22 16.33
N GLY A 149 7.81 6.41 16.40
CA GLY A 149 7.16 6.93 17.60
C GLY A 149 5.90 6.15 17.98
N LYS A 150 5.32 6.46 19.15
CA LYS A 150 4.04 5.86 19.60
C LYS A 150 2.87 6.17 18.65
N ASP A 151 2.99 7.25 17.89
CA ASP A 151 2.05 7.66 16.84
C ASP A 151 2.28 6.90 15.51
N GLY A 152 3.23 5.97 15.46
CA GLY A 152 3.53 5.17 14.28
C GLY A 152 4.31 5.92 13.20
N LYS A 153 4.80 7.12 13.49
CA LYS A 153 5.56 7.94 12.54
C LYS A 153 7.06 7.72 12.70
N LEU A 154 7.78 7.70 11.59
CA LEU A 154 9.23 7.76 11.59
C LEU A 154 9.70 9.20 11.89
N PRO A 155 10.86 9.37 12.55
CA PRO A 155 11.56 10.65 12.57
C PRO A 155 11.86 11.12 11.14
N GLU A 156 11.74 12.42 10.89
CA GLU A 156 11.91 12.99 9.54
C GLU A 156 13.28 12.62 8.93
N SER A 157 14.32 12.61 9.75
CA SER A 157 15.70 12.25 9.35
C SER A 157 15.85 10.81 8.85
N ARG A 158 14.90 9.93 9.13
CA ARG A 158 14.91 8.52 8.70
C ARG A 158 13.92 8.22 7.59
N ARG A 159 13.12 9.21 7.18
CA ARG A 159 12.04 8.98 6.21
C ARG A 159 12.55 8.62 4.81
N ALA A 160 13.66 9.24 4.39
CA ALA A 160 14.32 8.89 3.14
C ALA A 160 14.73 7.41 3.09
N GLN A 161 15.07 6.80 4.24
CA GLN A 161 15.43 5.38 4.32
C GLN A 161 14.24 4.46 4.02
N LEU A 162 13.01 4.85 4.43
CA LEU A 162 11.80 4.12 4.08
C LEU A 162 11.53 4.17 2.57
N GLN A 163 11.63 5.35 1.94
CA GLN A 163 11.45 5.50 0.50
C GLN A 163 12.48 4.68 -0.29
N MET A 164 13.75 4.75 0.10
CA MET A 164 14.82 3.93 -0.52
C MET A 164 14.52 2.43 -0.40
N LEU A 165 14.06 1.98 0.77
CA LEU A 165 13.74 0.58 0.99
C LEU A 165 12.55 0.10 0.13
N ALA A 166 11.50 0.91 0.02
CA ALA A 166 10.36 0.61 -0.85
C ALA A 166 10.80 0.49 -2.32
N GLN A 167 11.64 1.42 -2.79
CA GLN A 167 12.16 1.41 -4.16
C GLN A 167 13.06 0.20 -4.43
N LEU A 168 13.92 -0.19 -3.49
CA LEU A 168 14.78 -1.37 -3.63
C LEU A 168 13.95 -2.66 -3.74
N LEU A 169 12.89 -2.79 -2.95
CA LEU A 169 12.00 -3.94 -3.01
C LEU A 169 11.23 -3.97 -4.34
N GLU A 170 10.77 -2.83 -4.84
CA GLU A 170 10.12 -2.74 -6.15
C GLU A 170 11.08 -3.14 -7.29
N GLN A 171 12.32 -2.65 -7.28
CA GLN A 171 13.34 -2.99 -8.29
C GLN A 171 13.75 -4.47 -8.25
N GLY A 172 13.87 -5.06 -7.05
CA GLY A 172 14.21 -6.48 -6.93
C GLY A 172 13.10 -7.41 -7.43
N LEU A 173 11.87 -6.91 -7.48
CA LEU A 173 10.68 -7.64 -7.93
C LEU A 173 10.33 -7.41 -9.40
N ALA A 174 10.88 -6.36 -10.00
CA ALA A 174 10.85 -6.13 -11.42
C ALA A 174 11.69 -7.21 -12.10
#